data_AF-A0A645GHG6-F1
#
_entry.id   AF-A0A645GHG6-F1
#
_cell.length_a   1.000
_cell.length_b   1.000
_cell.length_c   1.000
_cell.angle_alpha   90.00
_cell.angle_beta   90.00
_cell.angle_gamma   90.00
#
_symmetry.space_group_name_H-M   'P 1'
#
loop_
_entity.id
_entity.type
_entity.pdbx_description
1 polymer ?
#
loop_
_entity_poly.entity_id
_entity_poly.type
_entity_poly.pdbx_seq_one_letter_code
_entity_poly.pdbx_strand_id
1 'polypeptide(L)'
;MGDTFEVGTAYFPYVNAEDKGGVSTGGGTLWMVNSGDEKKMDAAWEFITYMINPENQAVWNAKTGYFPINMQAHETETFKANIAKYPQFQTALDQLHDSSPEYVGSLLSVFPEVRQYVEDVTEEVFTKGLAPEDAVKKLADLANDAIEMYNLTNY
;
A
#
# COMPACT_ATOMS: atom_id res chain seq x y z
N MET A 1 21.27 -9.92 -9.05
CA MET A 1 20.23 -10.14 -10.07
C MET A 1 20.33 -8.96 -11.03
N GLY A 2 21.06 -8.96 -12.14
CA GLY A 2 21.79 -10.01 -12.85
C GLY A 2 21.41 -9.90 -14.33
N ASP A 3 22.20 -9.16 -15.12
CA ASP A 3 21.95 -8.61 -16.49
C ASP A 3 21.69 -9.65 -17.61
N THR A 4 21.24 -10.85 -17.24
CA THR A 4 20.99 -11.99 -18.13
C THR A 4 19.67 -11.91 -18.90
N PHE A 5 18.75 -11.01 -18.53
CA PHE A 5 17.49 -10.78 -19.23
C PHE A 5 16.96 -9.38 -18.95
N GLU A 6 16.20 -8.83 -19.90
CA GLU A 6 15.51 -7.54 -19.74
C GLU A 6 14.27 -7.72 -18.86
N VAL A 7 14.06 -6.78 -17.92
CA VAL A 7 12.89 -6.75 -17.04
C VAL A 7 12.03 -5.55 -17.41
N GLY A 8 10.76 -5.82 -17.75
CA GLY A 8 9.74 -4.82 -18.01
C GLY A 8 8.69 -4.76 -16.89
N THR A 9 7.94 -3.67 -16.87
CA THR A 9 6.80 -3.44 -15.98
C THR A 9 5.55 -3.12 -16.80
N ALA A 10 4.39 -3.58 -16.33
CA ALA A 10 3.09 -3.30 -16.92
C ALA A 10 2.05 -3.11 -15.80
N TYR A 11 0.89 -2.57 -16.15
CA TYR A 11 -0.24 -2.51 -15.22
C TYR A 11 -0.68 -3.93 -14.84
N PHE A 12 -1.30 -4.06 -13.67
CA PHE A 12 -2.02 -5.27 -13.31
C PHE A 12 -3.07 -5.61 -14.39
N PRO A 13 -3.26 -6.91 -14.68
CA PRO A 13 -4.30 -7.32 -15.61
C PRO A 13 -5.68 -7.04 -15.04
N TYR A 14 -6.61 -6.70 -15.92
CA TYR A 14 -8.02 -6.60 -15.62
C TYR A 14 -8.66 -7.98 -15.52
N VAL A 15 -9.71 -8.10 -14.69
CA VAL A 15 -10.44 -9.38 -14.53
C VAL A 15 -11.32 -9.67 -15.76
N ASN A 16 -11.90 -8.64 -16.37
CA ASN A 16 -12.70 -8.71 -17.60
C ASN A 16 -12.62 -7.39 -18.38
N ALA A 17 -13.30 -7.30 -19.53
CA ALA A 17 -13.21 -6.15 -20.43
C ALA A 17 -13.90 -4.88 -19.89
N GLU A 18 -14.85 -5.05 -18.97
CA GLU A 18 -15.62 -3.96 -18.37
C GLU A 18 -14.96 -3.39 -17.10
N ASP A 19 -14.00 -4.13 -16.54
CA ASP A 19 -13.24 -3.78 -15.34
C ASP A 19 -12.53 -2.43 -15.53
N LYS A 20 -12.68 -1.57 -14.53
CA LYS A 20 -12.02 -0.25 -14.51
C LYS A 20 -10.62 -0.34 -13.91
N GLY A 21 -10.31 -1.47 -13.27
CA GLY A 21 -9.10 -1.72 -12.51
C GLY A 21 -8.85 -0.65 -11.46
N GLY A 22 -7.61 -0.62 -10.99
CA GLY A 22 -7.18 0.28 -9.94
C GLY A 22 -6.24 -0.45 -8.98
N VAL A 23 -5.46 0.33 -8.25
CA VAL A 23 -4.58 -0.17 -7.20
C VAL A 23 -4.91 0.52 -5.89
N SER A 24 -4.80 -0.25 -4.81
CA SER A 24 -4.83 0.30 -3.45
C SER A 24 -3.40 0.57 -2.98
N THR A 25 -3.22 1.67 -2.24
CA THR A 25 -1.94 1.98 -1.59
C THR A 25 -1.71 1.12 -0.36
N GLY A 26 -0.51 0.56 -0.24
CA GLY A 26 0.00 -0.05 1.00
C GLY A 26 1.11 0.79 1.64
N GLY A 27 1.86 0.18 2.56
CA GLY A 27 3.04 0.78 3.17
C GLY A 27 2.84 1.14 4.65
N GLY A 28 3.48 2.23 5.08
CA GLY A 28 3.42 2.71 6.45
C GLY A 28 3.10 4.20 6.51
N THR A 29 2.63 4.65 7.67
CA THR A 29 2.26 6.05 7.93
C THR A 29 2.99 6.57 9.16
N LEU A 30 3.27 7.87 9.19
CA LEU A 30 3.78 8.55 10.38
C LEU A 30 2.58 9.09 11.17
N TRP A 31 2.46 8.66 12.43
CA TRP A 31 1.46 9.17 13.36
C TRP A 31 2.10 9.96 14.47
N MET A 32 1.54 11.13 14.77
CA MET A 32 1.88 11.91 15.95
C MET A 32 0.92 11.55 17.08
N VAL A 33 1.45 10.95 18.14
CA VAL A 33 0.69 10.60 19.35
C VAL A 33 0.67 11.80 20.29
N ASN A 34 -0.50 12.11 20.87
CA ASN A 34 -0.60 13.18 21.85
C ASN A 34 0.25 12.86 23.09
N SER A 35 1.34 13.58 23.27
CA SER A 35 2.26 13.42 24.39
C SER A 35 1.88 14.24 25.62
N GLY A 36 0.97 15.22 25.48
CA GLY A 36 0.70 16.24 26.50
C GLY A 36 1.82 17.26 26.72
N ASP A 37 2.94 17.16 25.99
CA ASP A 37 4.10 18.05 26.08
C ASP A 37 4.25 18.82 24.76
N GLU A 38 3.98 20.11 24.80
CA GLU A 38 3.98 21.00 23.62
C GLU A 38 5.30 20.92 22.85
N LYS A 39 6.45 20.89 23.53
CA LYS A 39 7.75 20.85 22.86
C LYS A 39 7.97 19.54 22.09
N LYS A 40 7.45 18.43 22.62
CA LYS A 40 7.53 17.13 21.92
C LYS A 40 6.57 17.10 20.73
N MET A 41 5.40 17.71 20.86
CA MET A 41 4.44 17.82 19.76
C MET A 41 5.01 18.67 18.62
N ASP A 42 5.62 19.81 18.92
CA ASP A 42 6.27 20.67 17.92
C ASP A 42 7.43 19.97 17.21
N ALA A 43 8.29 19.29 17.97
CA ALA A 43 9.41 18.54 17.39
C ALA A 43 8.94 17.37 16.50
N ALA A 44 7.87 16.67 16.91
CA ALA A 44 7.28 15.61 16.09
C ALA A 44 6.69 16.16 14.79
N TRP A 45 6.03 17.31 14.85
CA TRP A 45 5.49 17.98 13.67
C TRP A 45 6.59 18.46 12.71
N GLU A 46 7.67 19.04 13.23
CA GLU A 46 8.83 19.46 12.44
C GLU A 46 9.49 18.25 11.75
N PHE A 47 9.65 17.14 12.46
CA PHE A 47 10.17 15.90 11.90
C PHE A 47 9.29 15.35 10.77
N ILE A 48 7.97 15.27 10.98
CA ILE A 48 7.03 14.82 9.95
C ILE A 48 7.12 15.74 8.72
N THR A 49 7.08 17.05 8.94
CA THR A 49 7.17 18.06 7.86
C THR A 49 8.47 17.92 7.07
N TYR A 50 9.60 17.73 7.74
CA TYR A 50 10.88 17.46 7.10
C TYR A 50 10.82 16.19 6.24
N MET A 51 10.32 15.08 6.79
CA MET A 51 10.24 13.80 6.08
C MET A 51 9.36 13.83 4.83
N ILE A 52 8.31 14.66 4.83
CA ILE A 52 7.34 14.75 3.71
C ILE A 52 7.62 15.91 2.73
N ASN A 53 8.73 16.64 2.92
CA ASN A 53 9.12 17.69 1.98
C ASN A 53 9.52 17.10 0.61
N PRO A 54 9.53 17.91 -0.47
CA PRO A 54 9.79 17.42 -1.83
C PRO A 54 11.15 16.71 -1.98
N GLU A 55 12.21 17.28 -1.41
CA GLU A 55 13.58 16.79 -1.55
C GLU A 55 13.77 15.44 -0.84
N ASN A 56 13.28 15.29 0.39
CA ASN A 56 13.39 14.05 1.15
C ASN A 56 12.50 12.96 0.55
N GLN A 57 11.31 13.29 0.05
CA GLN A 57 10.45 12.32 -0.64
C GLN A 57 11.08 11.82 -1.95
N ALA A 58 11.75 12.69 -2.71
CA ALA A 58 12.49 12.30 -3.91
C ALA A 58 13.66 11.36 -3.59
N VAL A 59 14.43 11.66 -2.53
CA VAL A 59 15.52 10.79 -2.06
C VAL A 59 14.98 9.45 -1.56
N TRP A 60 13.87 9.46 -0.81
CA TRP A 60 13.23 8.25 -0.31
C TRP A 60 12.77 7.36 -1.46
N ASN A 61 12.07 7.92 -2.46
CA ASN A 61 11.67 7.21 -3.66
C ASN A 61 12.88 6.59 -4.38
N ALA A 62 13.92 7.38 -4.65
CA ALA A 62 15.10 6.90 -5.37
C ALA A 62 15.86 5.77 -4.63
N LYS A 63 15.78 5.73 -3.30
CA LYS A 63 16.45 4.71 -2.47
C LYS A 63 15.62 3.45 -2.24
N THR A 64 14.30 3.54 -2.31
CA THR A 64 13.41 2.49 -1.80
C THR A 64 12.35 2.03 -2.80
N GLY A 65 12.04 2.84 -3.81
CA GLY A 65 10.94 2.61 -4.73
C GLY A 65 9.57 3.03 -4.21
N TYR A 66 9.43 3.50 -2.96
CA TYR A 66 8.16 4.02 -2.45
C TYR A 66 7.71 5.29 -3.20
N PHE A 67 6.39 5.46 -3.34
CA PHE A 67 5.82 6.65 -3.97
C PHE A 67 6.10 7.92 -3.15
N PRO A 68 6.51 9.03 -3.79
CA PRO A 68 6.44 10.34 -3.16
C PRO A 68 4.98 10.72 -2.91
N ILE A 69 4.65 11.14 -1.70
CA ILE A 69 3.29 11.66 -1.39
C ILE A 69 3.16 13.17 -1.68
N ASN A 70 4.27 13.84 -1.96
CA ASN A 70 4.33 15.25 -2.31
C ASN A 70 4.61 15.38 -3.80
N MET A 71 3.63 15.87 -4.57
CA MET A 71 3.76 16.00 -6.04
C MET A 71 4.93 16.89 -6.48
N GLN A 72 5.36 17.84 -5.64
CA GLN A 72 6.51 18.68 -5.96
C GLN A 72 7.83 17.90 -5.99
N ALA A 73 7.88 16.70 -5.40
CA ALA A 73 9.03 15.81 -5.50
C ALA A 73 9.35 15.46 -6.97
N HIS A 74 8.33 15.43 -7.84
CA HIS A 74 8.50 15.13 -9.26
C HIS A 74 9.31 16.19 -10.01
N GLU A 75 9.35 17.42 -9.48
CA GLU A 75 10.12 18.51 -10.06
C GLU A 75 11.60 18.50 -9.67
N THR A 76 11.97 17.71 -8.66
CA THR A 76 13.35 17.63 -8.18
C THR A 76 14.24 16.89 -9.18
N GLU A 77 15.49 17.33 -9.29
CA GLU A 77 16.50 16.65 -10.12
C GLU A 77 16.74 15.20 -9.69
N THR A 78 16.67 14.92 -8.38
CA THR A 78 16.81 13.57 -7.82
C THR A 78 15.75 12.63 -8.39
N PHE A 79 14.49 13.06 -8.40
CA PHE A 79 13.40 12.24 -8.92
C PHE A 79 13.50 12.06 -10.44
N LYS A 80 13.71 13.16 -11.18
CA LYS A 80 13.88 13.14 -12.64
C LYS A 80 15.01 12.20 -13.07
N ALA A 81 16.15 12.25 -12.38
CA ALA A 81 17.29 11.36 -12.64
C ALA A 81 16.96 9.89 -12.31
N ASN A 82 16.21 9.64 -11.23
CA ASN A 82 15.80 8.28 -10.85
C ASN A 82 14.87 7.65 -11.90
N ILE A 83 13.84 8.37 -12.33
CA ILE A 83 12.89 7.89 -13.35
C ILE A 83 13.58 7.70 -14.71
N ALA A 84 14.47 8.62 -15.11
CA ALA A 84 15.23 8.47 -16.35
C ALA A 84 16.14 7.22 -16.33
N LYS A 85 16.72 6.91 -15.17
CA LYS A 85 17.57 5.73 -15.00
C LYS A 85 16.78 4.43 -14.89
N TYR A 86 15.63 4.47 -14.23
CA TYR A 86 14.77 3.32 -13.95
C TYR A 86 13.33 3.63 -14.38
N PRO A 87 13.05 3.63 -15.70
CA PRO A 87 11.73 3.94 -16.22
C PRO A 87 10.64 2.97 -15.74
N GLN A 88 11.02 1.82 -15.18
CA GLN A 88 10.12 0.84 -14.59
C GLN A 88 9.30 1.41 -13.42
N PHE A 89 9.82 2.41 -12.71
CA PHE A 89 9.07 3.08 -11.64
C PHE A 89 7.90 3.91 -12.17
N GLN A 90 7.98 4.39 -13.42
CA GLN A 90 6.92 5.20 -14.02
C GLN A 90 5.62 4.40 -14.17
N THR A 91 5.70 3.11 -14.51
CA THR A 91 4.51 2.25 -14.64
C THR A 91 3.66 2.23 -13.37
N ALA A 92 4.29 2.13 -12.20
CA ALA A 92 3.57 2.09 -10.93
C ALA A 92 2.96 3.45 -10.56
N LEU A 93 3.65 4.55 -10.91
CA LEU A 93 3.15 5.92 -10.72
C LEU A 93 1.93 6.18 -11.62
N ASP A 94 2.02 5.81 -12.90
CA ASP A 94 0.94 5.98 -13.85
C ASP A 94 -0.29 5.16 -13.42
N GLN A 95 -0.10 3.90 -13.04
CA GLN A 95 -1.20 3.05 -12.58
C GLN A 95 -1.89 3.61 -11.31
N LEU A 96 -1.11 4.18 -10.38
CA LEU A 96 -1.65 4.83 -9.20
C LEU A 96 -2.48 6.07 -9.57
N HIS A 97 -2.01 6.89 -10.51
CA HIS A 97 -2.72 8.08 -10.97
C HIS A 97 -3.98 7.77 -11.80
N ASP A 98 -3.98 6.68 -12.55
CA ASP A 98 -5.14 6.22 -13.33
C ASP A 98 -6.20 5.52 -12.47
N SER A 99 -5.89 5.19 -11.22
CA SER A 99 -6.83 4.55 -10.28
C SER A 99 -7.88 5.55 -9.78
N SER A 100 -9.13 5.10 -9.63
CA SER A 100 -10.18 5.93 -9.03
C SER A 100 -9.83 6.26 -7.56
N PRO A 101 -10.20 7.46 -7.07
CA PRO A 101 -10.02 7.82 -5.67
C PRO A 101 -10.81 6.94 -4.69
N GLU A 102 -11.70 6.07 -5.17
CA GLU A 102 -12.42 5.08 -4.33
C GLU A 102 -11.54 3.90 -3.90
N TYR A 103 -10.40 3.66 -4.58
CA TYR A 103 -9.47 2.55 -4.28
C TYR A 103 -8.53 2.88 -3.09
N VAL A 104 -9.08 3.36 -1.97
CA VAL A 104 -8.32 3.83 -0.79
C VAL A 104 -7.78 2.71 0.13
N GLY A 105 -8.04 1.45 -0.23
CA GLY A 105 -7.73 0.30 0.63
C GLY A 105 -8.79 0.03 1.69
N SER A 106 -8.46 -0.88 2.61
CA SER A 106 -9.41 -1.33 3.63
C SER A 106 -9.16 -0.63 4.96
N LEU A 107 -10.25 -0.14 5.58
CA LEU A 107 -10.25 0.33 6.95
C LEU A 107 -10.94 -0.74 7.82
N LEU A 108 -10.16 -1.48 8.61
CA LEU A 108 -10.66 -2.58 9.42
C LEU A 108 -9.86 -2.68 10.73
N SER A 109 -10.55 -2.76 11.87
CA SER A 109 -9.92 -2.82 13.19
C SER A 109 -9.11 -4.11 13.42
N VAL A 110 -9.48 -5.19 12.72
CA VAL A 110 -8.83 -6.52 12.74
C VAL A 110 -8.11 -6.81 11.41
N PHE A 111 -7.59 -5.76 10.75
CA PHE A 111 -6.95 -5.90 9.44
C PHE A 111 -5.77 -6.89 9.45
N PRO A 112 -4.86 -6.91 10.45
CA PRO A 112 -3.77 -7.89 10.49
C PRO A 112 -4.27 -9.33 10.52
N GLU A 113 -5.29 -9.63 11.34
CA GLU A 113 -5.88 -10.97 11.47
C GLU A 113 -6.57 -11.39 10.17
N VAL A 114 -7.39 -10.51 9.60
CA VAL A 114 -8.11 -10.80 8.35
C VAL A 114 -7.15 -10.99 7.18
N ARG A 115 -6.05 -10.24 7.13
CA ARG A 115 -5.01 -10.45 6.12
C ARG A 115 -4.39 -11.84 6.24
N GLN A 116 -4.08 -12.30 7.45
CA GLN A 116 -3.57 -13.65 7.66
C GLN A 116 -4.58 -14.71 7.20
N TYR A 117 -5.88 -14.52 7.49
CA TYR A 117 -6.92 -15.43 7.01
C TYR A 117 -6.97 -15.50 5.49
N VAL A 118 -6.87 -14.37 4.79
CA VAL A 118 -6.81 -14.33 3.32
C VAL A 118 -5.61 -15.14 2.81
N GLU A 119 -4.43 -14.96 3.40
CA GLU A 119 -3.22 -15.71 3.04
C GLU A 119 -3.42 -17.23 3.25
N ASP A 120 -3.87 -17.64 4.44
CA ASP A 120 -4.07 -19.05 4.80
C ASP A 120 -5.13 -19.74 3.93
N VAL A 121 -6.30 -19.12 3.77
CA VAL A 121 -7.39 -19.70 2.97
C VAL A 121 -7.03 -19.76 1.49
N THR A 122 -6.30 -18.75 0.99
CA THR A 122 -5.76 -18.78 -0.38
C THR A 122 -4.78 -19.93 -0.56
N GLU A 123 -3.91 -20.20 0.42
CA GLU A 123 -3.04 -21.38 0.41
C GLU A 123 -3.85 -22.68 0.34
N GLU A 124 -4.96 -22.79 1.07
CA GLU A 124 -5.84 -23.98 1.01
C GLU A 124 -6.47 -24.19 -0.36
N VAL A 125 -6.84 -23.13 -1.07
CA VAL A 125 -7.33 -23.22 -2.46
C VAL A 125 -6.25 -23.86 -3.35
N PHE A 126 -5.00 -23.40 -3.25
CA PHE A 126 -3.93 -23.90 -4.11
C PHE A 126 -3.37 -25.27 -3.71
N THR A 127 -3.32 -25.58 -2.41
CA THR A 127 -2.60 -26.76 -1.89
C THR A 127 -3.52 -27.89 -1.44
N LYS A 128 -4.75 -27.56 -1.01
CA LYS A 128 -5.73 -28.53 -0.48
C LYS A 128 -6.95 -28.69 -1.39
N GLY A 129 -7.06 -27.90 -2.47
CA GLY A 129 -8.16 -27.97 -3.42
C GLY A 129 -9.49 -27.46 -2.87
N LEU A 130 -9.46 -26.51 -1.92
CA LEU A 130 -10.66 -25.83 -1.46
C LEU A 130 -11.33 -25.11 -2.64
N ALA A 131 -12.63 -25.30 -2.83
CA ALA A 131 -13.36 -24.63 -3.90
C ALA A 131 -13.37 -23.09 -3.65
N PRO A 132 -13.21 -22.25 -4.67
CA PRO A 132 -13.20 -20.79 -4.51
C PRO A 132 -14.44 -20.25 -3.78
N GLU A 133 -15.61 -20.81 -4.04
CA GLU A 133 -16.87 -20.41 -3.40
C GLU A 133 -16.86 -20.71 -1.89
N ASP A 134 -16.31 -21.86 -1.51
CA ASP A 134 -16.16 -22.27 -0.10
C ASP A 134 -15.09 -21.43 0.60
N ALA A 135 -14.01 -21.07 -0.12
CA ALA A 135 -12.97 -20.18 0.37
C ALA A 135 -13.51 -18.79 0.71
N VAL A 136 -14.30 -18.19 -0.18
CA VAL A 136 -14.95 -16.88 0.06
C VAL A 136 -15.87 -16.94 1.27
N LYS A 137 -16.68 -18.00 1.39
CA LYS A 137 -17.56 -18.19 2.55
C LYS A 137 -16.74 -18.31 3.84
N LYS A 138 -15.72 -19.16 3.86
CA LYS A 138 -14.85 -19.36 5.03
C LYS A 138 -14.18 -18.05 5.47
N LEU A 139 -13.70 -17.24 4.52
CA LEU A 139 -13.12 -15.94 4.80
C LEU A 139 -14.12 -14.97 5.42
N ALA A 140 -15.34 -14.92 4.89
CA ALA A 140 -16.40 -14.08 5.45
C ALA A 140 -16.73 -14.49 6.89
N ASP A 141 -16.86 -15.79 7.17
CA ASP A 141 -17.13 -16.30 8.53
C ASP A 141 -16.00 -15.91 9.50
N LEU A 142 -14.73 -16.17 9.14
CA LEU A 142 -13.56 -15.82 9.97
C LEU A 142 -13.43 -14.32 10.22
N ALA A 143 -13.66 -13.49 9.20
CA ALA A 143 -13.60 -12.04 9.35
C ALA A 143 -14.72 -11.52 10.25
N ASN A 144 -15.95 -12.04 10.12
CA ASN A 144 -17.08 -11.67 10.95
C ASN A 144 -16.84 -12.03 12.42
N ASP A 145 -16.35 -13.24 12.69
CA ASP A 145 -16.02 -13.69 14.06
C ASP A 145 -14.95 -12.78 14.70
N ALA A 146 -13.91 -12.39 13.95
CA ALA A 146 -12.88 -11.48 14.43
C ALA A 146 -13.43 -10.07 14.73
N ILE A 147 -14.30 -9.56 13.86
CA ILE A 147 -14.98 -8.27 14.08
C ILE A 147 -15.87 -8.32 15.31
N GLU A 148 -16.66 -9.39 15.48
CA GLU A 148 -17.52 -9.58 16.65
C GLU A 148 -16.69 -9.60 17.94
N MET A 149 -15.60 -10.37 17.96
CA MET A 149 -14.69 -10.43 19.10
C MET A 149 -14.08 -9.07 19.42
N TYR A 150 -13.58 -8.35 18.42
CA TYR A 150 -13.01 -7.02 18.60
C TYR A 150 -14.03 -6.05 19.22
N ASN A 151 -15.27 -6.08 18.75
CA ASN A 151 -16.33 -5.23 19.27
C ASN A 151 -16.63 -5.60 20.74
N LEU A 152 -16.74 -6.88 21.07
CA LEU A 152 -16.99 -7.32 22.45
C LEU A 152 -15.91 -6.90 23.45
N THR A 153 -14.65 -6.74 23.00
CA THR A 153 -13.53 -6.42 23.89
C THR A 153 -13.21 -4.92 24.01
N ASN A 154 -13.71 -4.09 23.09
CA ASN A 154 -13.34 -2.66 23.00
C ASN A 154 -14.53 -1.69 23.19
N TYR A 155 -15.68 -2.19 23.63
CA TYR A 155 -16.84 -1.41 24.07
C TYR A 155 -17.15 -1.63 25.56
#